data_AF-A0A7Y2W328-F1
#
_entry.id   AF-A0A7Y2W328-F1
#
_cell.length_a   1.000
_cell.length_b   1.000
_cell.length_c   1.000
_cell.angle_alpha   90.00
_cell.angle_beta   90.00
_cell.angle_gamma   90.00
#
_symmetry.space_group_name_H-M   'P 1'
#
loop_
_entity.id
_entity.type
_entity.pdbx_description
1 polymer ?
#
loop_
_entity_poly.entity_id
_entity_poly.type
_entity_poly.pdbx_seq_one_letter_code
_entity_poly.pdbx_strand_id
1 'polypeptide(L)'
;MCLSSAQCRAARALLAWSQDDLSSASKVAKATIANFEAGKRSPYERTLQDVKHALEVAGVVFIPENGGGAGVRLAKRADASIDTNETETVQYEEYLKNDAPPGAGG
;
A
#
# COMPACT_ATOMS: atom_id res chain seq x y z
N MET A 1 12.82 -12.86 0.44
CA MET A 1 12.14 -12.24 1.59
C MET A 1 10.77 -12.90 1.73
N CYS A 2 10.50 -13.56 2.85
CA CYS A 2 9.32 -14.43 2.98
C CYS A 2 8.05 -13.63 3.32
N LEU A 3 6.91 -14.14 2.86
CA LEU A 3 5.59 -13.63 3.21
C LEU A 3 5.25 -14.05 4.65
N SER A 4 4.88 -13.10 5.52
CA SER A 4 4.37 -13.43 6.86
C SER A 4 2.86 -13.72 6.85
N SER A 5 2.38 -14.49 7.83
CA SER A 5 0.94 -14.79 7.98
C SER A 5 0.10 -13.54 8.27
N ALA A 6 0.68 -12.54 8.96
CA ALA A 6 0.05 -11.25 9.20
C ALA A 6 -0.09 -10.44 7.90
N GLN A 7 0.98 -10.34 7.11
CA GLN A 7 0.92 -9.64 5.82
C GLN A 7 -0.01 -10.34 4.82
N CYS A 8 -0.09 -11.68 4.82
CA CYS A 8 -1.06 -12.42 4.00
C CYS A 8 -2.51 -12.05 4.34
N ARG A 9 -2.87 -12.08 5.62
CA ARG A 9 -4.23 -11.70 6.07
C ARG A 9 -4.54 -10.24 5.75
N ALA A 10 -3.58 -9.34 6.00
CA ALA A 10 -3.74 -7.92 5.73
C ALA A 10 -3.91 -7.65 4.22
N ALA A 11 -3.10 -8.30 3.38
CA ALA A 11 -3.20 -8.18 1.92
C ALA A 11 -4.56 -8.63 1.39
N ARG A 12 -5.07 -9.77 1.86
CA ARG A 12 -6.43 -10.20 1.51
C ARG A 12 -7.50 -9.22 1.97
N ALA A 13 -7.37 -8.67 3.18
CA ALA A 13 -8.32 -7.69 3.69
C ALA A 13 -8.36 -6.43 2.82
N LEU A 14 -7.20 -5.95 2.36
CA LEU A 14 -7.12 -4.81 1.41
C LEU A 14 -7.83 -5.10 0.09
N LEU A 15 -7.79 -6.33 -0.38
CA LEU A 15 -8.44 -6.77 -1.62
C LEU A 15 -9.90 -7.20 -1.43
N ALA A 16 -10.42 -7.19 -0.20
CA ALA A 16 -11.69 -7.82 0.17
C ALA A 16 -11.80 -9.30 -0.25
N TRP A 17 -10.67 -10.03 -0.29
CA TRP A 17 -10.60 -11.42 -0.72
C TRP A 17 -10.85 -12.39 0.44
N SER A 18 -11.69 -13.39 0.16
CA SER A 18 -11.80 -14.61 0.97
C SER A 18 -10.55 -15.50 0.81
N GLN A 19 -10.45 -16.57 1.61
CA GLN A 19 -9.41 -17.59 1.42
C GLN A 19 -9.60 -18.37 0.11
N ASP A 20 -10.84 -18.47 -0.40
CA ASP A 20 -11.14 -19.15 -1.67
C ASP A 20 -10.69 -18.29 -2.86
N ASP A 21 -10.83 -16.97 -2.79
CA ASP A 21 -10.34 -16.05 -3.81
C ASP A 21 -8.82 -16.14 -3.94
N LEU A 22 -8.11 -16.09 -2.79
CA LEU A 22 -6.66 -16.26 -2.78
C LEU A 22 -6.24 -17.66 -3.27
N SER A 23 -6.97 -18.72 -2.88
CA SER A 23 -6.72 -20.08 -3.35
C SER A 23 -6.82 -20.18 -4.87
N SER A 24 -7.85 -19.57 -5.45
CA SER A 24 -8.08 -19.55 -6.89
C SER A 24 -7.00 -18.75 -7.63
N ALA A 25 -6.61 -17.59 -7.10
CA ALA A 25 -5.60 -16.73 -7.69
C ALA A 25 -4.18 -17.33 -7.62
N SER A 26 -3.81 -17.93 -6.48
CA SER A 26 -2.46 -18.45 -6.26
C SER A 26 -2.28 -19.93 -6.66
N LYS A 27 -3.37 -20.64 -6.99
CA LYS A 27 -3.41 -22.09 -7.24
C LYS A 27 -2.91 -22.93 -6.05
N VAL A 28 -3.01 -22.37 -4.84
CA VAL A 28 -2.65 -23.06 -3.60
C VAL A 28 -3.93 -23.50 -2.90
N ALA A 29 -3.96 -24.73 -2.38
CA ALA A 29 -5.14 -25.25 -1.71
C ALA A 29 -5.57 -24.34 -0.53
N LYS A 30 -6.88 -24.07 -0.41
CA LYS A 30 -7.47 -23.28 0.67
C LYS A 30 -7.01 -23.72 2.07
N ALA A 31 -6.94 -25.03 2.32
CA ALA A 31 -6.49 -25.57 3.60
C ALA A 31 -5.06 -25.17 3.95
N THR A 32 -4.17 -25.09 2.94
CA THR A 32 -2.79 -24.61 3.12
C THR A 32 -2.75 -23.14 3.49
N ILE A 33 -3.55 -22.31 2.79
CA ILE A 33 -3.70 -20.88 3.10
C ILE A 33 -4.23 -20.70 4.53
N ALA A 34 -5.31 -21.39 4.90
CA ALA A 34 -5.91 -21.30 6.23
C ALA A 34 -4.94 -21.68 7.35
N ASN A 35 -4.15 -22.76 7.16
CA ASN A 35 -3.14 -23.18 8.13
C ASN A 35 -1.98 -22.18 8.25
N PHE A 36 -1.56 -21.61 7.12
CA PHE A 36 -0.52 -20.57 7.10
C PHE A 36 -0.98 -19.30 7.83
N GLU A 37 -2.18 -18.82 7.52
CA GLU A 37 -2.73 -17.60 8.13
C GLU A 37 -2.99 -17.74 9.62
N ALA A 38 -3.36 -18.95 10.07
CA ALA A 38 -3.52 -19.28 11.49
C ALA A 38 -2.17 -19.52 12.21
N GLY A 39 -1.04 -19.46 11.50
CA GLY A 39 0.28 -19.74 12.06
C GLY A 39 0.50 -21.20 12.48
N LYS A 40 -0.35 -22.13 12.04
CA LYS A 40 -0.27 -23.55 12.42
C LYS A 40 0.87 -24.27 11.73
N ARG A 41 1.17 -23.89 10.48
CA ARG A 41 2.25 -24.45 9.66
C ARG A 41 2.80 -23.39 8.72
N SER A 42 4.10 -23.42 8.50
CA SER A 42 4.75 -22.65 7.43
C SER A 42 4.79 -23.50 6.15
N PRO A 43 4.17 -23.06 5.05
CA PRO A 43 4.32 -23.70 3.75
C PRO A 43 5.77 -23.66 3.26
N TYR A 44 6.07 -24.45 2.23
CA TYR A 44 7.34 -24.33 1.52
C TYR A 44 7.50 -22.94 0.91
N GLU A 45 8.75 -22.48 0.80
CA GLU A 45 9.07 -21.15 0.25
C GLU A 45 8.42 -20.94 -1.13
N ARG A 46 8.41 -21.97 -1.99
CA ARG A 46 7.75 -21.87 -3.30
C ARG A 46 6.26 -21.53 -3.19
N THR A 47 5.54 -22.18 -2.28
CA THR A 47 4.13 -21.90 -2.03
C THR A 47 3.92 -20.47 -1.52
N LEU A 48 4.81 -19.98 -0.65
CA LEU A 48 4.75 -18.59 -0.18
C LEU A 48 5.01 -17.59 -1.31
N GLN A 49 5.91 -17.91 -2.24
CA GLN A 49 6.15 -17.09 -3.43
C GLN A 49 4.91 -17.05 -4.34
N ASP A 50 4.26 -18.19 -4.59
CA ASP A 50 3.04 -18.24 -5.41
C ASP A 50 1.90 -17.42 -4.78
N VAL A 51 1.72 -17.49 -3.46
CA VAL A 51 0.75 -16.66 -2.71
C VAL A 51 1.10 -15.17 -2.77
N LYS A 52 2.36 -14.82 -2.50
CA LYS A 52 2.83 -13.42 -2.55
C LYS A 52 2.62 -12.83 -3.94
N HIS A 53 2.99 -13.58 -4.98
CA HIS A 53 2.86 -13.16 -6.36
C HIS A 53 1.40 -12.91 -6.76
N ALA A 54 0.48 -13.80 -6.36
CA ALA A 54 -0.95 -13.62 -6.65
C ALA A 54 -1.51 -12.34 -6.02
N LEU A 55 -1.11 -12.04 -4.78
CA LEU A 55 -1.49 -10.79 -4.09
C LEU A 55 -0.88 -9.56 -4.77
N GLU A 56 0.38 -9.65 -5.23
CA GLU A 56 1.05 -8.57 -5.96
C GLU A 56 0.38 -8.27 -7.29
N VAL A 57 0.03 -9.30 -8.06
CA VAL A 57 -0.70 -9.17 -9.33
C VAL A 57 -2.09 -8.55 -9.13
N ALA A 58 -2.74 -8.85 -7.99
CA ALA A 58 -4.02 -8.26 -7.62
C ALA A 58 -3.91 -6.79 -7.15
N GLY A 59 -2.70 -6.23 -7.08
CA GLY A 59 -2.48 -4.83 -6.72
C GLY A 59 -2.09 -4.60 -5.27
N VAL A 60 -1.53 -5.59 -4.57
CA VAL A 60 -0.89 -5.39 -3.25
C VAL A 60 0.60 -5.13 -3.43
N VAL A 61 1.15 -4.24 -2.61
CA VAL A 61 2.60 -4.02 -2.50
C VAL A 61 3.04 -4.38 -1.10
N PHE A 62 4.04 -5.26 -0.99
CA PHE A 62 4.65 -5.64 0.28
C PHE A 62 5.76 -4.64 0.64
N ILE A 63 5.70 -4.14 1.88
CA ILE A 63 6.67 -3.20 2.42
C ILE A 63 7.60 -3.97 3.36
N PRO A 64 8.92 -4.03 3.09
CA PRO A 64 9.89 -4.60 4.02
C PRO A 64 9.98 -3.75 5.29
N GLU A 65 10.52 -4.31 6.36
CA GLU A 65 10.82 -3.53 7.54
C GLU A 65 11.81 -2.40 7.21
N ASN A 66 11.33 -1.16 7.30
CA ASN A 66 12.06 0.06 6.95
C ASN A 66 12.03 1.08 8.11
N GLY A 67 12.05 0.59 9.36
CA GLY A 67 11.96 1.39 10.59
C GLY A 67 10.58 1.41 11.23
N GLY A 68 9.51 1.09 10.48
CA GLY A 68 8.12 1.00 10.98
C GLY A 68 7.56 -0.44 11.08
N GLY A 69 8.40 -1.46 10.92
CA GLY A 69 7.97 -2.85 10.77
C GLY A 69 7.54 -3.20 9.33
N ALA A 70 7.33 -4.49 9.07
CA ALA A 70 6.87 -4.97 7.76
C ALA A 70 5.37 -4.71 7.56
N GLY A 71 4.97 -4.35 6.34
CA GLY A 71 3.59 -3.93 6.03
C GLY A 71 3.10 -4.35 4.65
N VAL A 72 1.88 -3.95 4.33
CA VAL A 72 1.24 -4.09 3.00
C VAL A 72 0.44 -2.84 2.68
N ARG A 73 0.35 -2.48 1.39
CA ARG A 73 -0.50 -1.38 0.89
C ARG A 73 -1.07 -1.73 -0.47
N LEU A 74 -2.10 -1.00 -0.91
CA LEU A 74 -2.56 -1.08 -2.30
C LEU A 74 -1.57 -0.36 -3.23
N ALA A 75 -1.43 -0.89 -4.44
CA ALA A 75 -0.69 -0.26 -5.52
C ALA A 75 -1.38 1.04 -5.95
N LYS A 76 -0.58 2.02 -6.40
CA LYS A 76 -1.12 3.26 -6.96
C LYS A 76 -1.94 2.88 -8.20
N ARG A 77 -3.20 3.32 -8.28
CA ARG A 77 -3.95 3.20 -9.53
C ARG A 77 -3.29 4.10 -10.57
N ALA A 78 -3.05 3.57 -11.77
CA ALA A 78 -2.43 4.33 -12.85
C ALA A 78 -3.26 5.57 -13.27
N ASP A 79 -4.56 5.58 -12.97
CA ASP A 79 -5.51 6.66 -13.28
C ASP A 79 -5.77 7.63 -12.11
N ALA A 80 -5.17 7.41 -10.94
CA ALA A 80 -5.24 8.36 -9.84
C ALA A 80 -4.28 9.54 -10.13
N SER A 81 -4.57 10.30 -11.19
CA SER A 81 -4.20 11.71 -11.23
C SER A 81 -4.97 12.34 -10.09
N ILE A 82 -4.25 12.76 -9.05
CA ILE A 82 -4.79 13.77 -8.15
C ILE A 82 -5.11 14.94 -9.07
N ASP A 83 -6.39 15.30 -9.17
CA ASP A 83 -6.83 16.56 -9.77
C ASP A 83 -6.28 17.67 -8.88
N THR A 84 -4.98 17.89 -9.02
CA THR A 84 -4.31 19.02 -8.40
C THR A 84 -4.71 20.15 -9.30
N ASN A 85 -5.73 20.89 -8.89
CA ASN A 85 -6.05 22.14 -9.53
C ASN A 85 -4.85 23.09 -9.32
N GLU A 86 -3.89 23.07 -10.24
CA GLU A 86 -2.71 23.94 -10.20
C GLU A 86 -3.08 25.43 -10.24
N THR A 87 -4.34 25.76 -10.54
CA THR A 87 -4.88 27.14 -10.49
C THR A 87 -5.34 27.60 -9.10
N GLU A 88 -5.40 26.72 -8.10
CA GLU A 88 -5.69 27.07 -6.69
C GLU A 88 -4.44 27.30 -5.82
N THR A 89 -3.31 27.67 -6.44
CA THR A 89 -2.25 28.34 -5.68
C THR A 89 -2.68 29.77 -5.37
N VAL A 90 -3.51 29.93 -4.33
CA VAL A 90 -3.77 31.25 -3.73
C VAL A 90 -2.48 31.68 -3.03
N GLN A 91 -1.56 32.26 -3.80
CA GLN A 91 -0.57 33.16 -3.25
C GLN A 91 -1.37 34.32 -2.67
N TYR A 92 -1.53 34.32 -1.34
CA TYR A 92 -2.17 35.35 -0.52
C TYR A 92 -2.05 36.76 -1.15
N GLU A 93 -3.10 37.19 -1.86
CA GLU A 93 -3.13 38.51 -2.51
C GLU A 93 -3.10 39.65 -1.47
N GLU A 94 -3.46 39.35 -0.22
CA GLU A 94 -3.60 40.29 0.88
C GLU A 94 -2.26 40.89 1.39
N TYR A 95 -1.10 40.39 0.95
CA TYR A 95 0.20 40.98 1.28
C TYR A 95 0.85 41.78 0.13
N LEU A 96 0.16 42.02 -1.00
CA LEU A 96 0.75 42.78 -2.12
C LEU A 96 0.73 44.30 -1.95
N LYS A 97 0.06 44.85 -0.93
CA LYS A 97 0.21 46.26 -0.57
C LYS A 97 1.40 46.43 0.35
N ASN A 98 2.52 46.80 -0.27
CA ASN A 98 3.64 47.36 0.45
C ASN A 98 3.21 48.75 0.97
N ASP A 99 2.58 48.79 2.14
CA ASP A 99 2.21 50.04 2.84
C ASP A 99 3.42 50.69 3.52
N ALA A 100 4.64 50.19 3.28
CA ALA A 100 5.86 50.81 3.76
C ALA A 100 6.14 52.10 2.96
N PRO A 101 6.15 53.30 3.60
CA PRO A 101 6.53 54.53 2.93
C PRO A 101 7.99 54.43 2.46
N PRO A 102 8.36 55.01 1.31
CA PRO A 102 9.72 54.95 0.81
C PRO A 102 10.61 55.83 1.69
N GLY A 103 11.46 55.20 2.49
CA GLY A 103 12.60 55.85 3.15
C GLY A 103 12.39 56.11 4.64
N ALA A 104 12.93 55.20 5.46
CA ALA A 104 13.45 55.49 6.79
C ALA A 104 14.34 54.32 7.25
N GLY A 105 15.45 54.10 6.55
CA GLY A 105 16.54 53.26 7.02
C GLY A 105 17.82 54.09 6.93
N GLY A 106 18.16 54.77 8.03
CA GLY A 106 19.46 55.40 8.23
C GLY A 106 20.49 54.43 8.76
#